data_AF-A0A484MAD9-F1
#
_entry.id   AF-A0A484MAD9-F1
#
_cell.length_a   1.000
_cell.length_b   1.000
_cell.length_c   1.000
_cell.angle_alpha   90.00
_cell.angle_beta   90.00
_cell.angle_gamma   90.00
#
_symmetry.space_group_name_H-M   'P 1'
#
loop_
_entity.id
_entity.type
_entity.pdbx_description
1 polymer ?
#
loop_
_entity_poly.entity_id
_entity_poly.type
_entity_poly.pdbx_seq_one_letter_code
_entity_poly.pdbx_strand_id
1 'polypeptide(L)'
;MRTFPVNPETVEILDEDEPQDNRSKGKEKEKAGRRVKKVATTHPSYARKRARSDPEPASQTIEEAFVNLGLRLKEKGEIGPHAVEQLGMGSPSEIARLRKEKEEMNLILKNQADELIRLSSMAGTMKAEIYQLKEENGRLMDEVSEAKREMEEKEETFSGRAAAWVEENKADAARVMTATPEVTMESFKFLYREPEGRKMITSIGSFGFKSGQKKDRIASHRVLLKRDPGFSAASYGLAPIPEEEPTPPFPLE
;
A
#
# COMPACT_ATOMS: atom_id res chain seq x y z
N MET A 1 -15.66 15.51 27.47
CA MET A 1 -16.02 14.40 26.56
C MET A 1 -17.01 14.93 25.54
N ARG A 2 -16.65 14.94 24.25
CA ARG A 2 -17.52 15.35 23.14
C ARG A 2 -17.45 14.22 22.12
N THR A 3 -18.54 13.47 21.98
CA THR A 3 -18.69 12.42 20.97
C THR A 3 -19.33 13.03 19.74
N PHE A 4 -18.75 12.77 18.57
CA PHE A 4 -19.36 13.11 17.28
C PHE A 4 -20.08 11.88 16.71
N PRO A 5 -21.28 12.03 16.13
CA PRO A 5 -21.97 10.92 15.50
C PRO A 5 -21.39 10.66 14.10
N VAL A 6 -21.09 9.40 13.81
CA VAL A 6 -20.70 8.90 12.49
C VAL A 6 -21.97 8.45 11.77
N ASN A 7 -22.27 9.06 10.62
CA ASN A 7 -23.28 8.56 9.68
C ASN A 7 -22.62 7.49 8.79
N PRO A 8 -23.21 6.28 8.65
CA PRO A 8 -22.81 5.35 7.60
C PRO A 8 -23.47 5.75 6.28
N GLU A 9 -22.66 6.10 5.29
CA GLU A 9 -23.10 6.32 3.91
C GLU A 9 -23.05 4.98 3.16
N THR A 10 -24.21 4.49 2.74
CA THR A 10 -24.36 3.24 1.98
C THR A 10 -24.12 3.54 0.49
N VAL A 11 -23.08 2.95 -0.10
CA VAL A 11 -22.84 3.03 -1.54
C VAL A 11 -23.37 1.76 -2.20
N GLU A 12 -24.44 1.89 -2.98
CA GLU A 12 -24.94 0.84 -3.88
C GLU A 12 -23.98 0.70 -5.08
N ILE A 13 -23.41 -0.49 -5.27
CA ILE A 13 -22.67 -0.86 -6.47
C ILE A 13 -23.62 -1.71 -7.32
N LEU A 14 -24.09 -1.13 -8.42
CA LEU A 14 -24.78 -1.82 -9.51
C LEU A 14 -23.73 -2.44 -10.43
N ASP A 15 -23.58 -3.77 -10.38
CA ASP A 15 -22.87 -4.52 -11.42
C ASP A 15 -23.90 -5.21 -12.32
N GLU A 16 -24.02 -4.72 -13.56
CA GLU A 16 -24.76 -5.35 -14.66
C GLU A 16 -23.95 -6.49 -15.29
N ASP A 17 -24.63 -7.63 -15.42
CA ASP A 17 -24.60 -8.65 -16.47
C ASP A 17 -23.29 -9.34 -16.91
N GLU A 18 -23.11 -10.56 -16.39
CA GLU A 18 -22.29 -11.63 -16.99
C GLU A 18 -23.21 -12.73 -17.59
N PRO A 19 -22.97 -13.24 -18.82
CA PRO A 19 -23.89 -14.17 -19.46
C PRO A 19 -23.74 -15.60 -18.93
N GLN A 20 -24.90 -16.21 -18.65
CA GLN A 20 -25.09 -17.58 -18.16
C GLN A 20 -24.53 -18.65 -19.12
N ASP A 21 -23.73 -19.58 -18.58
CA ASP A 21 -23.42 -20.86 -19.22
C ASP A 21 -24.38 -21.96 -18.72
N ASN A 22 -25.22 -22.44 -19.63
CA ASN A 22 -26.22 -23.47 -19.38
C ASN A 22 -25.65 -24.86 -19.72
N ARG A 23 -25.47 -25.68 -18.66
CA ARG A 23 -25.88 -27.10 -18.57
C ARG A 23 -25.55 -28.02 -19.77
N SER A 24 -24.79 -29.11 -19.51
CA SER A 24 -25.38 -30.47 -19.37
C SER A 24 -24.33 -31.59 -19.31
N LYS A 25 -24.66 -32.59 -18.48
CA LYS A 25 -23.96 -33.88 -18.29
C LYS A 25 -24.09 -34.82 -19.50
N GLY A 26 -23.13 -35.74 -19.68
CA GLY A 26 -23.44 -37.11 -20.10
C GLY A 26 -22.43 -37.88 -20.99
N LYS A 27 -21.84 -38.93 -20.40
CA LYS A 27 -21.52 -40.28 -20.95
C LYS A 27 -20.55 -40.45 -22.15
N GLU A 28 -19.37 -40.98 -21.82
CA GLU A 28 -18.72 -42.22 -22.32
C GLU A 28 -19.19 -42.84 -23.67
N LYS A 29 -18.25 -42.93 -24.64
CA LYS A 29 -17.95 -44.13 -25.47
C LYS A 29 -16.79 -43.89 -26.47
N GLU A 30 -15.88 -44.86 -26.54
CA GLU A 30 -14.84 -45.01 -27.57
C GLU A 30 -15.36 -44.88 -29.02
N LYS A 31 -14.51 -44.39 -29.93
CA LYS A 31 -14.12 -45.14 -31.16
C LYS A 31 -13.06 -44.41 -31.99
N ALA A 32 -12.10 -45.20 -32.46
CA ALA A 32 -11.04 -44.88 -33.39
C ALA A 32 -11.56 -44.30 -34.72
N GLY A 33 -10.80 -43.36 -35.30
CA GLY A 33 -11.11 -42.79 -36.61
C GLY A 33 -10.02 -41.85 -37.13
N ARG A 34 -8.89 -42.41 -37.56
CA ARG A 34 -7.81 -41.71 -38.27
C ARG A 34 -8.33 -41.11 -39.59
N ARG A 35 -8.57 -39.79 -39.64
CA ARG A 35 -8.82 -39.05 -40.89
C ARG A 35 -7.53 -38.42 -41.38
N VAL A 36 -6.94 -39.01 -42.42
CA VAL A 36 -5.82 -38.42 -43.19
C VAL A 36 -6.41 -37.39 -44.15
N LYS A 37 -6.11 -36.10 -43.94
CA LYS A 37 -6.46 -35.04 -44.90
C LYS A 37 -5.37 -35.01 -45.98
N LYS A 38 -5.73 -35.40 -47.21
CA LYS A 38 -4.85 -35.31 -48.39
C LYS A 38 -4.62 -33.82 -48.71
N VAL A 39 -3.36 -33.41 -48.68
CA VAL A 39 -2.88 -32.08 -49.10
C VAL A 39 -2.91 -32.02 -50.63
N ALA A 40 -3.58 -31.00 -51.19
CA ALA A 40 -3.53 -30.72 -52.62
C ALA A 40 -2.17 -30.09 -52.95
N THR A 41 -1.51 -30.69 -53.93
CA THR A 41 -0.18 -30.34 -54.45
C THR A 41 -0.18 -28.94 -55.09
N THR A 42 0.79 -28.13 -54.68
CA THR A 42 1.13 -26.82 -55.22
C THR A 42 1.47 -26.92 -56.72
N HIS A 43 0.79 -26.12 -57.55
CA HIS A 43 1.09 -26.00 -58.99
C HIS A 43 2.45 -25.30 -59.22
N PRO A 44 3.30 -25.77 -60.15
CA PRO A 44 4.68 -25.28 -60.36
C PRO A 44 4.79 -23.87 -61.01
N SER A 45 3.68 -23.15 -61.19
CA SER A 45 3.69 -21.82 -61.84
C SER A 45 4.12 -20.67 -60.92
N TYR A 46 4.17 -20.86 -59.60
CA TYR A 46 4.54 -19.80 -58.65
C TYR A 46 6.06 -19.62 -58.45
N ALA A 47 6.89 -20.57 -58.88
CA ALA A 47 8.34 -20.53 -58.65
C ALA A 47 9.12 -19.70 -59.69
N ARG A 48 8.53 -19.35 -60.83
CA ARG A 48 9.24 -18.68 -61.94
C ARG A 48 9.31 -17.15 -61.86
N LYS A 49 8.71 -16.50 -60.86
CA LYS A 49 8.76 -15.02 -60.71
C LYS A 49 9.94 -14.50 -59.88
N ARG A 50 10.79 -15.36 -59.32
CA ARG A 50 11.96 -14.95 -58.50
C ARG A 50 13.31 -15.20 -59.19
N ALA A 51 13.37 -15.03 -60.51
CA ALA A 51 14.64 -15.07 -61.23
C ALA A 51 14.53 -14.22 -62.51
N ARG A 52 14.63 -12.91 -62.33
CA ARG A 52 15.12 -11.95 -63.34
C ARG A 52 15.48 -10.67 -62.61
N SER A 53 16.76 -10.56 -62.30
CA SER A 53 17.41 -9.30 -61.95
C SER A 53 18.02 -8.77 -63.25
N ASP A 54 17.33 -7.85 -63.89
CA ASP A 54 17.89 -6.86 -64.81
C ASP A 54 17.44 -5.48 -64.29
N PRO A 55 18.27 -4.43 -64.33
CA PRO A 55 17.86 -3.10 -63.89
C PRO A 55 16.84 -2.55 -64.89
N GLU A 56 15.59 -2.44 -64.46
CA GLU A 56 14.50 -1.90 -65.26
C GLU A 56 14.79 -0.44 -65.64
N PRO A 57 14.76 -0.04 -66.92
CA PRO A 57 14.81 1.36 -67.27
C PRO A 57 13.48 1.98 -66.82
N ALA A 58 13.52 2.79 -65.76
CA ALA A 58 12.41 3.57 -65.18
C ALA A 58 11.03 3.16 -65.73
N SER A 59 10.45 2.10 -65.16
CA SER A 59 9.14 1.60 -65.54
C SER A 59 8.11 2.72 -65.36
N GLN A 60 7.71 3.28 -66.49
CA GLN A 60 6.75 4.38 -66.55
C GLN A 60 5.45 3.91 -65.86
N THR A 61 5.02 4.64 -64.84
CA THR A 61 3.82 4.26 -64.08
C THR A 61 2.60 4.27 -65.00
N ILE A 62 1.58 3.47 -64.69
CA ILE A 62 0.35 3.40 -65.50
C ILE A 62 -0.26 4.80 -65.67
N GLU A 63 -0.24 5.62 -64.61
CA GLU A 63 -0.66 7.01 -64.62
C GLU A 63 0.19 7.86 -65.60
N GLU A 64 1.51 7.76 -65.54
CA GLU A 64 2.41 8.45 -66.48
C GLU A 64 2.19 8.00 -67.94
N ALA A 65 1.87 6.72 -68.17
CA ALA A 65 1.57 6.21 -69.51
C ALA A 65 0.27 6.81 -70.08
N PHE A 66 -0.78 6.96 -69.25
CA PHE A 66 -2.03 7.63 -69.64
C PHE A 66 -1.83 9.12 -69.88
N VAL A 67 -1.05 9.81 -69.03
CA VAL A 67 -0.70 11.24 -69.21
C VAL A 67 0.08 11.46 -70.51
N ASN A 68 1.08 10.60 -70.80
CA ASN A 68 1.87 10.68 -72.02
C ASN A 68 1.08 10.31 -73.29
N LEU A 69 0.10 9.41 -73.18
CA LEU A 69 -0.85 9.15 -74.27
C LEU A 69 -1.72 10.38 -74.52
N GLY A 70 -2.28 10.99 -73.48
CA GLY A 70 -3.06 12.23 -73.59
C GLY A 70 -2.29 13.39 -74.22
N LEU A 71 -1.01 13.57 -73.86
CA LEU A 71 -0.12 14.57 -74.47
C LEU A 71 0.09 14.34 -75.95
N ARG A 72 0.41 13.11 -76.37
CA ARG A 72 0.63 12.76 -77.78
C ARG A 72 -0.62 12.96 -78.63
N LEU A 73 -1.80 12.65 -78.08
CA LEU A 73 -3.08 12.84 -78.76
C LEU A 73 -3.45 14.33 -78.86
N LYS A 74 -3.08 15.16 -77.87
CA LYS A 74 -3.18 16.62 -77.93
C LYS A 74 -2.26 17.23 -78.99
N GLU A 75 -0.99 16.81 -79.05
CA GLU A 75 0.01 17.30 -80.02
C GLU A 75 -0.39 17.00 -81.46
N LYS A 76 -1.02 15.84 -81.70
CA LYS A 76 -1.56 15.47 -83.02
C LYS A 76 -2.87 16.19 -83.37
N GLY A 77 -3.40 17.03 -82.49
CA GLY A 77 -4.67 17.74 -82.69
C GLY A 77 -5.90 16.82 -82.67
N GLU A 78 -5.75 15.57 -82.21
CA GLU A 78 -6.82 14.57 -82.18
C GLU A 78 -7.80 14.80 -81.02
N ILE A 79 -7.46 15.70 -80.08
CA ILE A 79 -8.27 16.04 -78.90
C ILE A 79 -8.47 17.55 -78.81
N GLY A 80 -9.73 18.00 -78.73
CA GLY A 80 -10.10 19.41 -78.60
C GLY A 80 -9.81 20.01 -77.20
N PRO A 81 -9.79 21.35 -77.05
CA PRO A 81 -9.39 22.04 -75.82
C PRO A 81 -10.22 21.61 -74.59
N HIS A 82 -11.51 21.34 -74.78
CA HIS A 82 -12.41 20.86 -73.72
C HIS A 82 -12.04 19.45 -73.21
N ALA A 83 -11.55 18.56 -74.10
CA ALA A 83 -11.13 17.22 -73.70
C ALA A 83 -9.72 17.23 -73.08
N VAL A 84 -8.86 18.18 -73.43
CA VAL A 84 -7.58 18.42 -72.73
C VAL A 84 -7.82 18.87 -71.29
N GLU A 85 -8.79 19.76 -71.07
CA GLU A 85 -9.18 20.23 -69.74
C GLU A 85 -9.80 19.11 -68.88
N GLN A 86 -10.69 18.29 -69.45
CA GLN A 86 -11.28 17.13 -68.76
C GLN A 86 -10.28 16.02 -68.43
N LEU A 87 -9.24 15.82 -69.26
CA LEU A 87 -8.19 14.83 -69.01
C LEU A 87 -7.21 15.26 -67.90
N GLY A 88 -7.48 16.38 -67.21
CA GLY A 88 -6.62 16.88 -66.13
C GLY A 88 -5.24 17.32 -66.63
N MET A 89 -5.10 17.54 -67.95
CA MET A 89 -3.90 18.06 -68.61
C MET A 89 -3.85 19.58 -68.44
N GLY A 90 -4.04 20.03 -67.19
CA GLY A 90 -4.07 21.42 -66.78
C GLY A 90 -2.77 22.14 -67.16
N SER A 91 -2.78 23.45 -67.01
CA SER A 91 -1.57 24.24 -67.30
C SER A 91 -0.37 23.71 -66.49
N PRO A 92 0.88 23.82 -66.98
CA PRO A 92 2.07 23.41 -66.22
C PRO A 92 2.10 23.93 -64.77
N SER A 93 1.43 25.07 -64.52
CA SER A 93 1.23 25.69 -63.21
C SER A 93 0.37 24.86 -62.25
N GLU A 94 -0.70 24.21 -62.72
CA GLU A 94 -1.61 23.41 -61.87
C GLU A 94 -0.97 22.09 -61.46
N ILE A 95 -0.26 21.45 -62.39
CA ILE A 95 0.49 20.22 -62.12
C ILE A 95 1.62 20.49 -61.12
N ALA A 96 2.32 21.63 -61.24
CA ALA A 96 3.34 22.04 -60.28
C ALA A 96 2.74 22.29 -58.88
N ARG A 97 1.57 22.95 -58.81
CA ARG A 97 0.86 23.17 -57.54
C ARG A 97 0.46 21.86 -56.86
N LEU A 98 -0.12 20.92 -57.60
CA LEU A 98 -0.53 19.61 -57.07
C LEU A 98 0.66 18.76 -56.59
N ARG A 99 1.81 18.83 -57.28
CA ARG A 99 3.03 18.17 -56.80
C ARG A 99 3.50 18.74 -55.46
N LYS A 100 3.52 20.07 -55.32
CA LYS A 100 3.89 20.74 -54.07
C LYS A 100 2.96 20.36 -52.92
N GLU A 101 1.65 20.38 -53.18
CA GLU A 101 0.64 19.97 -52.18
C GLU A 101 0.81 18.50 -51.78
N LYS A 102 1.10 17.60 -52.73
CA LYS A 102 1.41 16.19 -52.44
C LYS A 102 2.67 16.05 -51.57
N GLU A 103 3.72 16.83 -51.84
CA GLU A 103 4.93 16.84 -51.02
C GLU A 103 4.66 17.36 -49.60
N GLU A 104 3.87 18.42 -49.46
CA GLU A 104 3.44 18.98 -48.17
C GLU A 104 2.58 17.96 -47.38
N MET A 105 1.62 17.30 -48.04
CA MET A 105 0.82 16.24 -47.42
C MET A 105 1.68 15.06 -46.97
N ASN A 106 2.65 14.64 -47.78
CA ASN A 106 3.58 13.57 -47.41
C ASN A 106 4.43 13.95 -46.19
N LEU A 107 4.88 15.21 -46.10
CA LEU A 107 5.61 15.70 -44.93
C LEU A 107 4.73 15.69 -43.67
N ILE A 108 3.47 16.14 -43.78
CA ILE A 108 2.51 16.11 -42.68
C ILE A 108 2.28 14.67 -42.20
N LEU A 109 2.03 13.74 -43.12
CA LEU A 109 1.81 12.32 -42.79
C LEU A 109 3.02 11.71 -42.09
N LYS A 110 4.23 12.03 -42.56
CA LYS A 110 5.47 11.59 -41.91
C LYS A 110 5.58 12.14 -40.49
N ASN A 111 5.36 13.43 -40.30
CA ASN A 111 5.40 14.06 -38.98
C ASN A 111 4.34 13.47 -38.02
N GLN A 112 3.13 13.17 -38.51
CA GLN A 112 2.09 12.50 -37.73
C GLN A 112 2.48 11.08 -37.33
N ALA A 113 3.10 10.32 -38.25
CA ALA A 113 3.59 8.98 -37.95
C ALA A 113 4.68 8.99 -36.88
N ASP A 114 5.63 9.93 -36.97
CA ASP A 114 6.70 10.10 -35.99
C ASP A 114 6.14 10.48 -34.59
N GLU A 115 5.16 11.37 -34.54
CA GLU A 115 4.49 11.76 -33.29
C GLU A 115 3.70 10.61 -32.66
N LEU A 116 3.02 9.78 -33.47
CA LEU A 116 2.33 8.58 -32.99
C LEU A 116 3.30 7.56 -32.39
N ILE A 117 4.48 7.37 -33.01
CA ILE A 117 5.53 6.50 -32.48
C ILE A 117 6.02 7.03 -31.13
N ARG A 118 6.26 8.34 -31.02
CA ARG A 118 6.68 9.00 -29.78
C ARG A 118 5.65 8.83 -28.66
N LEU A 119 4.38 9.11 -28.94
CA LEU A 119 3.28 8.94 -27.98
C LEU A 119 3.09 7.49 -27.57
N SER A 120 3.20 6.55 -28.51
CA SER A 120 3.13 5.11 -28.22
C SER A 120 4.26 4.67 -27.29
N SER A 121 5.49 5.16 -27.51
CA SER A 121 6.62 4.91 -26.61
C SER A 121 6.36 5.45 -25.21
N MET A 122 5.88 6.69 -25.07
CA MET A 122 5.53 7.28 -23.77
C MET A 122 4.41 6.52 -23.06
N ALA A 123 3.37 6.10 -23.78
CA ALA A 123 2.29 5.30 -23.21
C ALA A 123 2.83 3.96 -22.68
N GLY A 124 3.80 3.36 -23.37
CA GLY A 124 4.50 2.15 -22.93
C GLY A 124 5.29 2.38 -21.64
N THR A 125 6.05 3.47 -21.54
CA THR A 125 6.83 3.79 -20.33
C THR A 125 5.92 4.08 -19.14
N MET A 126 4.86 4.87 -19.34
CA MET A 126 3.87 5.16 -18.30
C MET A 126 3.18 3.89 -17.81
N LYS A 127 2.87 2.94 -18.71
CA LYS A 127 2.27 1.66 -18.31
C LYS A 127 3.22 0.84 -17.43
N ALA A 128 4.51 0.80 -17.76
CA ALA A 128 5.51 0.10 -16.96
C ALA A 128 5.65 0.73 -15.56
N GLU A 129 5.69 2.05 -15.47
CA GLU A 129 5.75 2.79 -14.21
C GLU A 129 4.51 2.54 -13.33
N ILE A 130 3.31 2.52 -13.93
CA ILE A 130 2.08 2.15 -13.20
C ILE A 130 2.17 0.75 -12.61
N TYR A 131 2.75 -0.22 -13.31
CA TYR A 131 2.93 -1.57 -12.75
C TYR A 131 3.93 -1.57 -11.59
N GLN A 132 5.06 -0.86 -11.73
CA GLN A 132 6.06 -0.74 -10.67
C GLN A 132 5.47 -0.08 -9.41
N LEU A 133 4.74 1.02 -9.57
CA LEU A 133 4.07 1.71 -8.45
C LEU A 133 3.01 0.83 -7.78
N LYS A 134 2.29 0.00 -8.55
CA LYS A 134 1.32 -0.96 -7.97
C LYS A 134 2.01 -2.04 -7.16
N GLU A 135 3.13 -2.57 -7.64
CA GLU A 135 3.94 -3.56 -6.92
C GLU A 135 4.53 -2.97 -5.65
N GLU A 136 5.12 -1.78 -5.72
CA GLU A 136 5.68 -1.08 -4.56
C GLU A 136 4.61 -0.72 -3.53
N ASN A 137 3.45 -0.22 -3.97
CA ASN A 137 2.32 0.02 -3.07
C ASN A 137 1.86 -1.27 -2.38
N GLY A 138 1.85 -2.40 -3.08
CA GLY A 138 1.55 -3.71 -2.48
C GLY A 138 2.54 -4.06 -1.37
N ARG A 139 3.84 -3.98 -1.67
CA ARG A 139 4.91 -4.24 -0.70
C ARG A 139 4.83 -3.32 0.52
N LEU A 140 4.59 -2.02 0.31
CA LEU A 140 4.45 -1.05 1.40
C LEU A 140 3.23 -1.36 2.29
N MET A 141 2.12 -1.82 1.71
CA MET A 141 0.96 -2.23 2.50
C MET A 141 1.26 -3.43 3.40
N ASP A 142 2.05 -4.38 2.91
CA ASP A 142 2.51 -5.52 3.71
C ASP A 142 3.45 -5.07 4.83
N GLU A 143 4.45 -4.23 4.52
CA GLU A 143 5.40 -3.68 5.52
C GLU A 143 4.68 -2.87 6.62
N VAL A 144 3.70 -2.05 6.24
CA VAL A 144 2.89 -1.28 7.20
C VAL A 144 2.06 -2.21 8.09
N SER A 145 1.52 -3.28 7.53
CA SER A 145 0.73 -4.27 8.29
C SER A 145 1.61 -5.03 9.29
N GLU A 146 2.83 -5.42 8.89
CA GLU A 146 3.80 -6.05 9.78
C GLU A 146 4.26 -5.10 10.89
N ALA A 147 4.62 -3.85 10.55
CA ALA A 147 5.04 -2.85 11.52
C ALA A 147 3.94 -2.56 12.56
N LYS A 148 2.68 -2.51 12.13
CA LYS A 148 1.53 -2.35 13.04
C LYS A 148 1.39 -3.54 13.98
N ARG A 149 1.50 -4.77 13.46
CA ARG A 149 1.46 -6.00 14.28
C ARG A 149 2.59 -6.03 15.31
N GLU A 150 3.81 -5.68 14.91
CA GLU A 150 4.95 -5.62 15.84
C GLU A 150 4.77 -4.57 16.94
N MET A 151 4.22 -3.41 16.59
CA MET A 151 3.95 -2.35 17.57
C MET A 151 2.94 -2.83 18.61
N GLU A 152 1.85 -3.47 18.17
CA GLU A 152 0.81 -4.02 19.03
C GLU A 152 1.37 -5.14 19.94
N GLU A 153 2.17 -6.06 19.39
CA GLU A 153 2.85 -7.10 20.17
C GLU A 153 3.80 -6.50 21.22
N LYS A 154 4.57 -5.46 20.85
CA LYS A 154 5.46 -4.76 21.78
C LYS A 154 4.69 -4.04 22.88
N GLU A 155 3.54 -3.44 22.57
CA GLU A 155 2.67 -2.76 23.52
C GLU A 155 2.04 -3.75 24.51
N GLU A 156 1.48 -4.86 24.01
CA GLU A 156 0.90 -5.92 24.84
C GLU A 156 1.91 -6.45 25.86
N THR A 157 3.15 -6.66 25.41
CA THR A 157 4.22 -7.22 26.23
C THR A 157 4.97 -6.17 27.07
N PHE A 158 4.76 -4.88 26.84
CA PHE A 158 5.53 -3.81 27.50
C PHE A 158 5.32 -3.79 29.01
N SER A 159 4.07 -3.84 29.47
CA SER A 159 3.74 -3.81 30.90
C SER A 159 4.37 -5.01 31.64
N GLY A 160 4.31 -6.20 31.05
CA GLY A 160 4.94 -7.40 31.60
C GLY A 160 6.46 -7.28 31.68
N ARG A 161 7.11 -6.77 30.62
CA ARG A 161 8.56 -6.50 30.63
C ARG A 161 8.94 -5.44 31.65
N ALA A 162 8.16 -4.37 31.77
CA ALA A 162 8.40 -3.31 32.74
C ALA A 162 8.29 -3.86 34.18
N ALA A 163 7.28 -4.68 34.45
CA ALA A 163 7.12 -5.33 35.76
C ALA A 163 8.28 -6.29 36.07
N ALA A 164 8.68 -7.14 35.11
CA ALA A 164 9.83 -8.04 35.28
C ALA A 164 11.12 -7.24 35.56
N TRP A 165 11.36 -6.17 34.80
CA TRP A 165 12.51 -5.30 35.04
C TRP A 165 12.48 -4.67 36.44
N VAL A 166 11.33 -4.16 36.89
CA VAL A 166 11.20 -3.61 38.26
C VAL A 166 11.49 -4.68 39.30
N GLU A 167 10.97 -5.89 39.13
CA GLU A 167 11.19 -7.01 40.05
C GLU A 167 12.66 -7.43 40.15
N GLU A 168 13.38 -7.45 39.03
CA GLU A 168 14.81 -7.76 38.97
C GLU A 168 15.67 -6.64 39.60
N ASN A 169 15.25 -5.37 39.48
CA ASN A 169 16.07 -4.21 39.84
C ASN A 169 15.71 -3.58 41.19
N LYS A 170 14.59 -3.95 41.82
CA LYS A 170 14.09 -3.28 43.05
C LYS A 170 15.06 -3.34 44.23
N ALA A 171 15.80 -4.44 44.41
CA ALA A 171 16.76 -4.58 45.51
C ALA A 171 17.96 -3.64 45.34
N ASP A 172 18.44 -3.52 44.10
CA ASP A 172 19.54 -2.63 43.75
C ASP A 172 19.13 -1.17 43.86
N ALA A 173 17.94 -0.84 43.34
CA ALA A 173 17.36 0.50 43.49
C ALA A 173 17.20 0.88 44.97
N ALA A 174 16.65 -0.01 45.80
CA ALA A 174 16.48 0.23 47.23
C ALA A 174 17.84 0.45 47.94
N ARG A 175 18.86 -0.34 47.61
CA ARG A 175 20.22 -0.18 48.16
C ARG A 175 20.83 1.16 47.79
N VAL A 176 20.71 1.58 46.53
CA VAL A 176 21.23 2.88 46.05
C VAL A 176 20.50 4.02 46.75
N MET A 177 19.17 3.96 46.84
CA MET A 177 18.37 5.00 47.50
C MET A 177 18.65 5.10 49.00
N THR A 178 19.04 3.99 49.65
CA THR A 178 19.29 3.93 51.10
C THR A 178 20.77 3.92 51.49
N ALA A 179 21.66 4.24 50.54
CA ALA A 179 23.11 4.14 50.74
C ALA A 179 23.63 5.08 51.85
N THR A 180 23.10 6.30 51.93
CA THR A 180 23.41 7.26 53.01
C THR A 180 22.14 7.97 53.48
N PRO A 181 22.12 8.55 54.70
CA PRO A 181 20.99 9.34 55.19
C PRO A 181 20.61 10.50 54.26
N GLU A 182 21.60 11.18 53.66
CA GLU A 182 21.39 12.30 52.75
C GLU A 182 20.72 11.84 51.45
N VAL A 183 21.24 10.78 50.83
CA VAL A 183 20.68 10.19 49.60
C VAL A 183 19.28 9.64 49.85
N THR A 184 19.06 9.04 51.03
CA THR A 184 17.74 8.56 51.47
C THR A 184 16.75 9.73 51.53
N MET A 185 17.14 10.81 52.21
CA MET A 185 16.30 12.00 52.36
C MET A 185 15.99 12.65 51.01
N GLU A 186 16.96 12.75 50.11
CA GLU A 186 16.76 13.27 48.76
C GLU A 186 15.82 12.37 47.93
N SER A 187 15.98 11.05 48.03
CA SER A 187 15.14 10.07 47.37
C SER A 187 13.68 10.17 47.82
N PHE A 188 13.44 10.28 49.14
CA PHE A 188 12.08 10.48 49.65
C PHE A 188 11.50 11.84 49.27
N LYS A 189 12.30 12.93 49.31
CA LYS A 189 11.86 14.26 48.82
C LYS A 189 11.43 14.20 47.36
N PHE A 190 12.16 13.46 46.53
CA PHE A 190 11.79 13.23 45.13
C PHE A 190 10.45 12.49 45.03
N LEU A 191 10.29 11.37 45.73
CA LEU A 191 9.05 10.59 45.72
C LEU A 191 7.83 11.41 46.21
N TYR A 192 8.00 12.32 47.16
CA TYR A 192 6.92 13.22 47.60
C TYR A 192 6.48 14.22 46.53
N ARG A 193 7.38 14.61 45.61
CA ARG A 193 7.06 15.54 44.53
C ARG A 193 6.29 14.84 43.41
N GLU A 194 6.73 13.65 43.04
CA GLU A 194 6.10 12.79 42.03
C GLU A 194 4.68 12.36 42.45
N PRO A 195 3.63 12.51 41.62
CA PRO A 195 2.25 12.21 42.01
C PRO A 195 2.04 10.76 42.46
N GLU A 196 2.56 9.80 41.71
CA GLU A 196 2.48 8.37 41.98
C GLU A 196 3.31 8.01 43.22
N GLY A 197 4.50 8.60 43.34
CA GLY A 197 5.37 8.45 44.50
C GLY A 197 4.70 8.96 45.79
N ARG A 198 4.04 10.12 45.73
CA ARG A 198 3.28 10.70 46.84
C ARG A 198 2.13 9.80 47.25
N LYS A 199 1.36 9.30 46.26
CA LYS A 199 0.25 8.37 46.52
C LYS A 199 0.73 7.09 47.20
N MET A 200 1.84 6.52 46.75
CA MET A 200 2.47 5.35 47.37
C MET A 200 2.87 5.64 48.83
N ILE A 201 3.61 6.73 49.08
CA ILE A 201 4.07 7.09 50.42
C ILE A 201 2.87 7.34 51.36
N THR A 202 1.86 8.09 50.90
CA THR A 202 0.63 8.33 51.67
C THR A 202 -0.09 7.02 51.99
N SER A 203 -0.15 6.08 51.05
CA SER A 203 -0.80 4.77 51.26
C SER A 203 -0.07 3.95 52.31
N ILE A 204 1.27 3.87 52.22
CA ILE A 204 2.12 3.17 53.20
C ILE A 204 2.00 3.82 54.59
N GLY A 205 2.09 5.15 54.66
CA GLY A 205 1.96 5.90 55.91
C GLY A 205 0.58 5.74 56.54
N SER A 206 -0.49 5.78 55.73
CA SER A 206 -1.86 5.56 56.18
C SER A 206 -2.09 4.12 56.65
N PHE A 207 -1.48 3.12 56.00
CA PHE A 207 -1.53 1.74 56.46
C PHE A 207 -0.85 1.57 57.83
N GLY A 208 0.37 2.11 57.99
CA GLY A 208 1.08 2.09 59.28
C GLY A 208 0.29 2.81 60.39
N PHE A 209 -0.38 3.91 60.04
CA PHE A 209 -1.27 4.61 60.96
C PHE A 209 -2.51 3.79 61.34
N LYS A 210 -3.21 3.19 60.35
CA LYS A 210 -4.41 2.35 60.57
C LYS A 210 -4.08 1.13 61.42
N SER A 211 -3.04 0.38 61.07
CA SER A 211 -2.57 -0.78 61.86
C SER A 211 -2.01 -0.40 63.24
N GLY A 212 -1.67 0.88 63.44
CA GLY A 212 -1.33 1.46 64.73
C GLY A 212 -2.53 1.94 65.56
N GLN A 213 -3.77 1.83 65.11
CA GLN A 213 -4.91 2.32 65.89
C GLN A 213 -5.10 1.53 67.19
N LYS A 214 -5.59 2.22 68.23
CA LYS A 214 -5.79 1.67 69.57
C LYS A 214 -6.66 0.40 69.53
N LYS A 215 -7.72 0.39 68.71
CA LYS A 215 -8.66 -0.74 68.57
C LYS A 215 -7.98 -1.99 67.99
N ASP A 216 -7.19 -1.84 66.92
CA ASP A 216 -6.48 -2.95 66.26
C ASP A 216 -5.34 -3.50 67.15
N ARG A 217 -4.65 -2.62 67.88
CA ARG A 217 -3.68 -3.03 68.91
C ARG A 217 -4.35 -3.79 70.05
N ILE A 218 -5.50 -3.32 70.56
CA ILE A 218 -6.27 -4.04 71.58
C ILE A 218 -6.70 -5.42 71.07
N ALA A 219 -7.21 -5.51 69.84
CA ALA A 219 -7.65 -6.77 69.24
C ALA A 219 -6.49 -7.77 69.11
N SER A 220 -5.34 -7.32 68.63
CA SER A 220 -4.12 -8.13 68.52
C SER A 220 -3.61 -8.60 69.89
N HIS A 221 -3.51 -7.69 70.86
CA HIS A 221 -3.10 -8.03 72.22
C HIS A 221 -4.06 -9.04 72.87
N ARG A 222 -5.37 -8.92 72.61
CA ARG A 222 -6.37 -9.88 73.10
C ARG A 222 -6.21 -11.27 72.51
N VAL A 223 -5.86 -11.38 71.23
CA VAL A 223 -5.57 -12.68 70.59
C VAL A 223 -4.29 -13.29 71.15
N LEU A 224 -3.25 -12.46 71.37
CA LEU A 224 -1.98 -12.92 71.95
C LEU A 224 -2.15 -13.39 73.39
N LEU A 225 -2.87 -12.64 74.22
CA LEU A 225 -3.16 -13.03 75.60
C LEU A 225 -3.99 -14.33 75.70
N LYS A 226 -4.84 -14.62 74.71
CA LYS A 226 -5.56 -15.89 74.63
C LYS A 226 -4.65 -17.08 74.29
N ARG A 227 -3.59 -16.84 73.50
CA ARG A 227 -2.65 -17.88 73.05
C ARG A 227 -1.53 -18.12 74.07
N ASP A 228 -1.07 -17.05 74.70
CA ASP A 228 -0.06 -17.06 75.74
C ASP A 228 -0.58 -16.23 76.94
N PRO A 229 -1.06 -16.90 78.02
CA PRO A 229 -1.52 -16.21 79.22
C PRO A 229 -0.45 -15.38 79.94
N GLY A 230 0.84 -15.65 79.68
CA GLY A 230 1.97 -14.86 80.19
C GLY A 230 2.35 -13.68 79.28
N PHE A 231 1.59 -13.45 78.20
CA PHE A 231 1.86 -12.39 77.25
C PHE A 231 1.90 -11.01 77.91
N SER A 232 2.96 -10.26 77.63
CA SER A 232 3.03 -8.83 77.85
C SER A 232 3.59 -8.16 76.59
N ALA A 233 3.19 -6.91 76.33
CA ALA A 233 3.71 -6.16 75.19
C ALA A 233 5.25 -6.06 75.24
N ALA A 234 5.79 -5.79 76.44
CA ALA A 234 7.22 -5.65 76.67
C ALA A 234 8.00 -6.94 76.40
N SER A 235 7.50 -8.11 76.82
CA SER A 235 8.19 -9.39 76.62
C SER A 235 8.27 -9.81 75.16
N TYR A 236 7.37 -9.30 74.31
CA TYR A 236 7.36 -9.54 72.86
C TYR A 236 7.97 -8.38 72.05
N GLY A 237 8.52 -7.36 72.72
CA GLY A 237 9.07 -6.16 72.06
C GLY A 237 8.01 -5.32 71.31
N LEU A 238 6.72 -5.48 71.67
CA LEU A 238 5.62 -4.72 71.09
C LEU A 238 5.44 -3.38 71.82
N ALA A 239 5.04 -2.36 71.06
CA ALA A 239 4.66 -1.08 71.64
C ALA A 239 3.44 -1.22 72.56
N PRO A 240 3.39 -0.50 73.70
CA PRO A 240 2.21 -0.51 74.55
C PRO A 240 0.98 0.04 73.82
N ILE A 241 -0.21 -0.34 74.31
CA ILE A 241 -1.47 0.20 73.80
C ILE A 241 -1.57 1.65 74.27
N PRO A 242 -1.76 2.63 73.36
CA PRO A 242 -1.85 4.03 73.73
C PRO A 242 -3.15 4.31 74.50
N GLU A 243 -3.08 5.27 75.43
CA GLU A 243 -4.25 5.67 76.23
C GLU A 243 -5.29 6.42 75.39
N GLU A 244 -4.86 7.18 74.38
CA GLU A 244 -5.72 7.92 73.45
C GLU A 244 -5.70 7.31 72.04
N GLU A 245 -6.72 7.60 71.25
CA GLU A 245 -6.76 7.17 69.84
C GLU A 245 -5.75 8.01 69.05
N PRO A 246 -4.75 7.39 68.40
CA PRO A 246 -3.70 8.15 67.74
C PRO A 246 -4.29 9.00 66.61
N THR A 247 -3.85 10.25 66.49
CA THR A 247 -4.30 11.18 65.44
C THR A 247 -3.55 10.89 64.14
N PRO A 248 -4.23 10.91 62.97
CA PRO A 248 -3.56 10.70 61.69
C PRO A 248 -2.43 11.72 61.48
N PRO A 249 -1.23 11.28 61.05
CA PRO A 249 -0.16 12.22 60.69
C PRO A 249 -0.50 13.03 59.43
N PHE A 250 -1.45 12.56 58.62
CA PHE A 250 -1.95 13.23 57.42
C PHE A 250 -3.47 13.09 57.32
N PRO A 251 -4.17 14.02 56.63
CA PRO A 251 -5.59 13.87 56.35
C PRO A 251 -5.87 12.54 55.66
N LEU A 252 -6.82 11.79 56.21
CA LEU A 252 -7.28 10.55 55.60
C LEU A 252 -8.37 10.93 54.59
N GLU A 253 -8.14 10.62 53.30
CA GLU A 253 -9.20 10.62 52.27
C GLU A 253 -10.08 9.37 52.39
#